data_AF-A0A661SWW9-F1
#
_entry.id   AF-A0A661SWW9-F1
#
_cell.length_a   1.000
_cell.length_b   1.000
_cell.length_c   1.000
_cell.angle_alpha   90.00
_cell.angle_beta   90.00
_cell.angle_gamma   90.00
#
_symmetry.space_group_name_H-M   'P 1'
#
loop_
_entity.id
_entity.type
_entity.pdbx_description
1 polymer ?
#
loop_
_entity_poly.entity_id
_entity_poly.type
_entity_poly.pdbx_seq_one_letter_code
_entity_poly.pdbx_strand_id
1 'polypeptide(L)' 'MVGREWSHFLSEEVSSAESEDLRKHEKTGRPIGKKSFVRRLETILNRKLLPGKPGRKLKSNK' A
#
# COMPACT_ATOMS: atom_id res chain seq x y z
N MET A 1 -16.63 4.51 16.13
CA MET A 1 -17.70 4.49 15.11
C MET A 1 -17.18 5.26 13.91
N VAL A 2 -17.08 4.63 12.73
CA VAL A 2 -16.59 5.31 11.51
C VAL A 2 -17.69 6.28 11.09
N GLY A 3 -17.58 7.55 11.50
CA GLY A 3 -18.60 8.59 11.32
C GLY A 3 -18.60 9.21 9.92
N ARG A 4 -18.30 8.44 8.89
CA ARG A 4 -18.56 8.82 7.50
C ARG A 4 -19.34 7.68 6.86
N GLU A 5 -20.44 8.03 6.23
CA GLU A 5 -21.19 7.12 5.37
C GLU A 5 -20.25 6.61 4.27
N TRP A 6 -19.93 5.31 4.31
CA TRP A 6 -19.05 4.67 3.33
C TRP A 6 -19.54 4.90 1.90
N SER A 7 -20.86 4.97 1.73
CA SER A 7 -21.53 5.27 0.47
C SER A 7 -21.05 6.59 -0.15
N HIS A 8 -20.85 7.63 0.67
CA HIS A 8 -20.33 8.91 0.18
C HIS A 8 -18.89 8.78 -0.31
N PHE A 9 -18.03 8.15 0.50
CA PHE A 9 -16.62 7.94 0.12
C PHE A 9 -16.49 7.10 -1.16
N LEU A 10 -17.30 6.04 -1.30
CA LEU A 10 -17.27 5.19 -2.49
C LEU A 10 -17.89 5.84 -3.74
N SER A 11 -18.69 6.90 -3.56
CA SER A 11 -19.24 7.70 -4.65
C SER A 11 -18.28 8.77 -5.17
N GLU A 12 -17.17 9.04 -4.46
CA GLU A 12 -16.17 10.01 -4.90
C GLU A 12 -15.44 9.51 -6.15
N GLU A 13 -15.38 10.36 -7.17
CA GLU A 13 -14.63 10.06 -8.38
C GLU A 13 -13.13 10.10 -8.08
N VAL A 14 -12.43 9.04 -8.46
CA VAL A 14 -10.96 8.98 -8.39
C VAL A 14 -10.39 9.61 -9.65
N SER A 15 -9.44 10.53 -9.50
CA SER A 15 -8.81 11.14 -10.67
C SER A 15 -8.12 10.09 -11.55
N SER A 16 -7.94 10.40 -12.84
CA SER A 16 -7.23 9.51 -13.76
C SER A 16 -5.79 9.23 -13.30
N ALA A 17 -5.12 10.23 -12.72
CA ALA A 17 -3.77 10.09 -12.17
C ALA A 17 -3.73 9.14 -10.96
N GLU A 18 -4.66 9.30 -10.01
CA GLU A 18 -4.75 8.40 -8.85
C GLU A 18 -5.12 6.98 -9.27
N SER A 19 -6.03 6.83 -10.23
CA SER A 19 -6.43 5.53 -10.78
C SER A 19 -5.26 4.81 -11.42
N GLU A 20 -4.43 5.53 -12.19
CA GLU A 20 -3.24 4.97 -12.84
C GLU A 20 -2.18 4.59 -11.81
N ASP A 21 -1.99 5.41 -10.77
CA ASP A 21 -1.07 5.10 -9.68
C ASP A 21 -1.52 3.87 -8.87
N LEU A 22 -2.81 3.71 -8.60
CA LEU A 22 -3.34 2.48 -8.00
C LEU A 22 -2.99 1.25 -8.88
N ARG A 23 -3.28 1.31 -10.18
CA ARG A 23 -3.01 0.21 -11.14
C ARG A 23 -1.52 -0.17 -11.20
N LYS A 24 -0.61 0.79 -11.23
CA LYS A 24 0.85 0.53 -11.22
C LYS A 24 1.27 -0.33 -10.02
N HIS A 25 0.64 -0.09 -8.87
CA HIS A 25 1.00 -0.75 -7.62
C HIS A 25 0.29 -2.11 -7.40
N GLU A 26 -0.76 -2.42 -8.17
CA GLU A 26 -1.45 -3.73 -8.16
C GLU A 26 -0.51 -4.89 -8.50
N LYS A 27 0.39 -4.72 -9.48
CA LYS A 27 1.28 -5.79 -9.97
C LYS A 27 2.16 -6.40 -8.87
N THR A 28 2.58 -5.60 -7.90
CA THR A 28 3.43 -6.06 -6.80
C THR A 28 2.65 -6.43 -5.54
N GLY A 29 1.35 -6.10 -5.51
CA GLY A 29 0.50 -6.19 -4.32
C GLY A 29 0.93 -5.27 -3.17
N ARG A 30 1.88 -4.35 -3.39
CA ARG A 30 2.41 -3.46 -2.35
C ARG A 30 1.56 -2.20 -2.26
N PRO A 31 1.05 -1.84 -1.07
CA PRO A 31 0.21 -0.65 -0.93
C PRO A 31 0.94 0.63 -1.36
N ILE A 32 0.26 1.44 -2.17
CA ILE A 32 0.68 2.81 -2.45
C ILE A 32 0.35 3.70 -1.24
N GLY A 33 1.28 4.60 -0.89
CA GLY A 33 1.07 5.56 0.19
C GLY A 33 2.31 5.84 1.03
N LYS A 34 2.18 6.80 1.95
CA LYS A 34 3.26 7.18 2.87
C LYS A 34 3.62 6.00 3.78
N LYS A 35 4.91 5.75 3.99
CA LYS A 35 5.40 4.67 4.88
C LYS A 35 4.78 4.73 6.28
N SER A 36 4.52 5.92 6.80
CA SER A 36 3.86 6.12 8.10
C SER A 36 2.43 5.58 8.12
N PHE A 37 1.66 5.82 7.05
CA PHE A 37 0.30 5.30 6.90
C PHE A 37 0.30 3.77 6.83
N VAL A 38 1.16 3.19 6.00
CA VAL A 38 1.25 1.72 5.87
C VAL A 38 1.67 1.08 7.19
N ARG A 39 2.61 1.67 7.95
CA ARG A 39 2.97 1.18 9.30
C ARG A 39 1.80 1.20 10.27
N ARG A 40 0.98 2.25 10.25
CA ARG A 40 -0.25 2.30 11.07
C ARG A 40 -1.22 1.18 10.68
N LEU A 41 -1.38 0.92 9.38
CA LEU A 41 -2.19 -0.20 8.90
C LEU A 41 -1.64 -1.56 9.35
N GLU A 42 -0.32 -1.77 9.31
CA GLU A 42 0.28 -3.01 9.82
C GLU A 42 -0.07 -3.26 11.29
N THR A 43 -0.06 -2.19 12.12
CA THR A 43 -0.44 -2.28 13.54
C THR A 43 -1.92 -2.62 13.73
N ILE A 44 -2.82 -1.97 12.98
CA ILE A 44 -4.27 -2.21 13.09
C ILE A 44 -4.65 -3.61 12.60
N LEU A 45 -4.05 -4.04 11.49
CA LEU A 45 -4.37 -5.31 10.83
C LEU A 45 -3.57 -6.49 11.39
N ASN A 46 -2.57 -6.23 12.23
CA ASN A 46 -1.58 -7.20 12.69
C ASN A 46 -0.95 -8.01 11.53
N ARG A 47 -0.63 -7.33 10.42
CA ARG A 47 -0.09 -7.93 9.18
C ARG A 47 1.07 -7.11 8.64
N LYS A 48 2.06 -7.77 8.03
CA LYS A 48 3.17 -7.10 7.34
C LYS A 48 2.78 -6.75 5.90
N LEU A 49 2.85 -5.47 5.57
CA LEU A 49 2.50 -4.90 4.26
C LEU A 49 3.74 -4.29 3.56
N LEU A 50 4.68 -3.72 4.33
CA LEU A 50 5.91 -3.18 3.80
C LEU A 50 6.89 -4.29 3.41
N PRO A 51 7.79 -4.03 2.44
CA PRO A 51 8.88 -4.96 2.14
C PRO A 51 9.70 -5.24 3.40
N GLY A 52 9.96 -6.52 3.63
CA GLY A 52 10.95 -6.96 4.61
C GLY A 52 12.37 -6.56 4.19
N LYS A 53 13.34 -6.90 5.03
CA LYS A 53 14.75 -6.71 4.69
C LYS A 53 15.05 -7.49 3.40
N PRO A 54 15.73 -6.87 2.41
CA PRO A 54 16.15 -7.60 1.22
C PRO A 54 17.01 -8.79 1.64
N GLY A 55 16.92 -9.88 0.88
CA GLY A 55 17.74 -11.06 1.10
C GLY A 55 19.23 -10.73 1.03
N ARG A 56 20.07 -11.63 1.58
CA ARG A 56 21.51 -11.51 1.49
C ARG A 56 21.94 -11.42 0.02
N LYS A 57 22.79 -10.46 -0.32
CA LYS A 57 23.38 -10.36 -1.66
C LYS A 57 24.15 -11.64 -1.99
N LEU A 58 24.02 -12.15 -3.21
CA LEU A 58 24.82 -13.27 -3.70
C LEU A 58 26.31 -12.91 -3.61
N LYS A 59 27.15 -13.86 -3.19
CA LYS A 59 28.60 -13.68 -3.25
C LYS A 59 29.01 -13.70 -4.72
N SER A 60 29.63 -12.63 -5.20
CA SER A 60 30.24 -12.59 -6.53
C SER A 60 31.45 -13.52 -6.50
N ASN A 61 31.36 -14.70 -7.12
CA ASN A 61 32.52 -15.53 -7.39
C ASN A 61 33.11 -15.04 -8.72
N LYS A 62 34.03 -14.09 -8.64
CA LYS A 62 34.87 -13.68 -9.76
C LYS A 62 36.27 -14.23 -9.52
#